data_AF-A0A2X1PQ59-F1
#
_entry.id   AF-A0A2X1PQ59-F1
#
_cell.length_a   1.000
_cell.length_b   1.000
_cell.length_c   1.000
_cell.angle_alpha   90.00
_cell.angle_beta   90.00
_cell.angle_gamma   90.00
#
_symmetry.space_group_name_H-M   'P 1'
#
loop_
_entity.id
_entity.type
_entity.pdbx_description
1 polymer ?
#
loop_
_entity_poly.entity_id
_entity_poly.type
_entity_poly.pdbx_seq_one_letter_code
_entity_poly.pdbx_strand_id
1 'polypeptide(L)'
;MNAYVTENNKYGAKTLFATWNKDAQKRDLKVTMVIETKDREPMVKGALENYTPPKDIQYSVDVQEYLKATPHIKTDGIVKEFADKILGKETNPLKKAELIHHWIVKNMERDNSVLGCGDGDVEKILTTGVLKGKCTDINSVFVALARAAGIPAREIFGIRLGAAEKMGKYSKGAFGSANEQGIANVSGGQHCRAEFYLAGFGWVPVDSADVAKMRLAEKKSVEDKDTQAVAKYLFGNWEANWVGFNHARDFDLYPQPELAPINNFGYPYAESRWRSVKFL
;
A
#
# COMPACT_ATOMS: atom_id res chain seq x y z
N MET A 1 -9.51 32.32 -3.32
CA MET A 1 -9.25 30.90 -3.03
C MET A 1 -8.79 30.84 -1.60
N ASN A 2 -9.36 29.96 -0.78
CA ASN A 2 -8.85 29.69 0.56
C ASN A 2 -8.19 28.32 0.51
N ALA A 3 -6.98 28.19 1.05
CA ALA A 3 -6.29 26.91 1.11
C ALA A 3 -5.49 26.80 2.41
N TYR A 4 -5.51 25.62 3.02
CA TYR A 4 -4.73 25.33 4.21
C TYR A 4 -4.44 23.83 4.32
N VAL A 5 -3.34 23.51 5.02
CA VAL A 5 -3.02 22.13 5.38
C VAL A 5 -3.64 21.82 6.73
N THR A 6 -4.21 20.63 6.87
CA THR A 6 -4.79 20.14 8.12
C THR A 6 -4.44 18.67 8.35
N GLU A 7 -4.31 18.33 9.62
CA GLU A 7 -4.06 16.98 10.13
C GLU A 7 -5.22 16.51 11.03
N ASN A 8 -6.33 17.26 11.02
CA ASN A 8 -7.51 16.98 11.83
C ASN A 8 -8.28 15.76 11.30
N ASN A 9 -7.71 14.59 11.50
CA ASN A 9 -8.31 13.28 11.23
C ASN A 9 -7.64 12.22 12.12
N LYS A 10 -8.29 11.06 12.27
CA LYS A 10 -7.83 10.01 13.21
C LYS A 10 -6.42 9.47 12.95
N TYR A 11 -5.86 9.64 11.74
CA TYR A 11 -4.53 9.16 11.37
C TYR A 11 -3.47 10.27 11.31
N GLY A 12 -3.83 11.53 11.59
CA GLY A 12 -2.92 12.66 11.40
C GLY A 12 -2.44 12.81 9.95
N ALA A 13 -3.22 12.32 8.97
CA ALA A 13 -2.86 12.43 7.57
C ALA A 13 -2.85 13.92 7.17
N LYS A 14 -1.71 14.41 6.66
CA LYS A 14 -1.61 15.80 6.17
C LYS A 14 -2.40 15.93 4.88
N THR A 15 -3.42 16.78 4.89
CA THR A 15 -4.30 17.02 3.74
C THR A 15 -4.28 18.50 3.37
N LEU A 16 -4.22 18.81 2.08
CA LEU A 16 -4.38 20.16 1.57
C LEU A 16 -5.84 20.35 1.17
N PHE A 17 -6.55 21.21 1.90
CA PHE A 17 -7.89 21.63 1.54
C PHE A 17 -7.83 22.95 0.77
N ALA A 18 -8.59 23.07 -0.31
CA ALA A 18 -8.70 24.29 -1.09
C ALA A 18 -10.14 24.54 -1.54
N THR A 19 -10.60 25.78 -1.46
CA THR A 19 -11.91 26.22 -1.97
C THR A 19 -11.78 27.42 -2.89
N TRP A 20 -12.68 27.46 -3.86
CA TRP A 20 -12.83 28.57 -4.78
C TRP A 20 -14.18 29.24 -4.58
N ASN A 21 -14.22 30.55 -4.82
CA ASN A 21 -15.49 31.27 -4.88
C ASN A 21 -16.37 30.66 -5.98
N LYS A 22 -17.69 30.68 -5.76
CA LYS A 22 -18.67 30.16 -6.73
C LYS A 22 -18.47 30.76 -8.13
N ASP A 23 -18.10 32.05 -8.20
CA ASP A 23 -17.94 32.82 -9.44
C ASP A 23 -16.50 32.82 -9.98
N ALA A 24 -15.62 31.96 -9.43
CA ALA A 24 -14.23 31.86 -9.88
C ALA A 24 -14.15 31.38 -11.34
N GLN A 25 -13.55 32.21 -12.19
CA GLN A 25 -13.34 31.93 -13.62
C GLN A 25 -12.32 30.80 -13.86
N LYS A 26 -11.36 30.62 -12.93
CA LYS A 26 -10.38 29.53 -12.94
C LYS A 26 -10.30 28.88 -11.56
N ARG A 27 -10.10 27.56 -11.54
CA ARG A 27 -9.98 26.75 -10.32
C ARG A 27 -8.68 25.95 -10.31
N ASP A 28 -7.59 26.64 -10.61
CA ASP A 28 -6.27 26.03 -10.70
C ASP A 28 -5.61 26.00 -9.31
N LEU A 29 -5.05 24.86 -8.95
CA LEU A 29 -4.19 24.69 -7.77
C LEU A 29 -2.86 24.10 -8.23
N LYS A 30 -1.76 24.82 -7.99
CA LYS A 30 -0.41 24.30 -8.22
C LYS A 30 0.28 24.08 -6.88
N VAL A 31 0.68 22.84 -6.62
CA VAL A 31 1.52 22.49 -5.48
C VAL A 31 2.89 22.09 -6.00
N THR A 32 3.94 22.62 -5.40
CA THR A 32 5.31 22.25 -5.70
C THR A 32 5.96 21.70 -4.44
N MET A 33 6.50 20.49 -4.53
CA MET A 33 7.17 19.82 -3.44
C MET A 33 8.58 19.47 -3.89
N VAL A 34 9.56 19.67 -3.01
CA VAL A 34 10.91 19.12 -3.16
C VAL A 34 10.98 17.91 -2.25
N ILE A 35 11.26 16.75 -2.83
CA ILE A 35 11.23 15.47 -2.13
C ILE A 35 12.59 14.82 -2.30
N GLU A 36 13.20 14.45 -1.17
CA GLU A 36 14.35 13.55 -1.13
C GLU A 36 13.86 12.17 -0.71
N THR A 37 14.28 11.14 -1.44
CA THR A 37 13.88 9.76 -1.17
C THR A 37 15.11 8.90 -0.89
N LYS A 38 14.92 7.83 -0.11
CA LYS A 38 16.00 6.89 0.24
C LYS A 38 15.48 5.47 0.26
N ASP A 39 16.23 4.56 -0.36
CA ASP A 39 15.94 3.14 -0.38
C ASP A 39 15.82 2.58 1.05
N ARG A 40 14.73 1.85 1.30
CA ARG A 40 14.48 1.11 2.54
C ARG A 40 14.72 -0.36 2.28
N GLU A 41 15.88 -0.86 2.68
CA GLU A 41 16.37 -2.16 2.26
C GLU A 41 16.91 -3.03 3.41
N PRO A 42 16.17 -3.19 4.51
CA PRO A 42 16.68 -3.96 5.64
C PRO A 42 16.96 -5.42 5.32
N MET A 43 16.21 -6.04 4.41
CA MET A 43 16.41 -7.46 4.10
C MET A 43 17.69 -7.68 3.27
N VAL A 44 17.92 -6.93 2.20
CA VAL A 44 19.17 -7.10 1.40
C VAL A 44 20.42 -6.57 2.11
N LYS A 45 20.27 -5.69 3.09
CA LYS A 45 21.37 -5.21 3.95
C LYS A 45 21.66 -6.14 5.14
N GLY A 46 21.00 -7.30 5.22
CA GLY A 46 21.22 -8.29 6.28
C GLY A 46 20.67 -7.89 7.65
N ALA A 47 19.93 -6.78 7.77
CA ALA A 47 19.46 -6.27 9.06
C ALA A 47 18.43 -7.18 9.75
N LEU A 48 17.85 -8.13 9.02
CA LEU A 48 16.86 -9.09 9.50
C LEU A 48 17.39 -10.53 9.59
N GLU A 49 18.65 -10.81 9.20
CA GLU A 49 19.20 -12.18 9.15
C GLU A 49 19.16 -12.91 10.50
N ASN A 50 19.42 -12.17 11.58
CA ASN A 50 19.44 -12.70 12.95
C ASN A 50 18.25 -12.21 13.79
N TYR A 51 17.18 -11.75 13.13
CA TYR A 51 16.01 -11.26 13.85
C TYR A 51 15.40 -12.38 14.71
N THR A 52 15.39 -12.13 16.02
CA THR A 52 14.72 -12.98 17.01
C THR A 52 13.63 -12.15 17.68
N PRO A 53 12.36 -12.57 17.63
CA PRO A 53 11.29 -11.83 18.28
C PRO A 53 11.55 -11.79 19.80
N PRO A 54 11.31 -10.64 20.47
CA PRO A 54 11.33 -10.57 21.92
C PRO A 54 10.39 -11.62 22.54
N LYS A 55 10.75 -12.14 23.73
CA LYS A 55 9.89 -13.09 24.46
C LYS A 55 8.51 -12.49 24.76
N ASP A 56 8.51 -11.23 25.20
CA ASP A 56 7.32 -10.45 25.49
C ASP A 56 7.20 -9.31 24.48
N ILE A 57 6.25 -9.44 23.56
CA ILE A 57 5.99 -8.41 22.55
C ILE A 57 4.99 -7.41 23.13
N GLN A 58 5.46 -6.17 23.32
CA GLN A 58 4.65 -5.02 23.72
C GLN A 58 4.81 -3.95 22.64
N TYR A 59 3.72 -3.65 21.93
CA TYR A 59 3.71 -2.58 20.93
C TYR A 59 3.33 -1.25 21.60
N SER A 60 3.93 -0.15 21.14
CA SER A 60 3.51 1.20 21.52
C SER A 60 2.09 1.50 21.03
N VAL A 61 1.42 2.47 21.65
CA VAL A 61 0.00 2.79 21.36
C VAL A 61 -0.22 3.15 19.89
N ASP A 62 0.73 3.85 19.27
CA ASP A 62 0.70 4.21 17.85
C ASP A 62 0.84 2.98 16.93
N VAL A 63 1.55 1.93 17.37
CA VAL A 63 1.69 0.68 16.61
C VAL A 63 0.49 -0.25 16.82
N GLN A 64 -0.09 -0.28 18.03
CA GLN A 64 -1.26 -1.10 18.36
C GLN A 64 -2.48 -0.77 17.49
N GLU A 65 -2.61 0.48 17.03
CA GLU A 65 -3.66 0.87 16.08
C GLU A 65 -3.66 -0.01 14.83
N TYR A 66 -2.49 -0.42 14.36
CA TYR A 66 -2.33 -1.25 13.16
C TYR A 66 -2.48 -2.75 13.41
N LEU A 67 -2.97 -3.15 14.59
CA LEU A 67 -3.51 -4.49 14.84
C LEU A 67 -5.03 -4.54 14.68
N LYS A 68 -5.71 -3.39 14.80
CA LYS A 68 -7.16 -3.33 14.86
C LYS A 68 -7.79 -3.60 13.50
N ALA A 69 -8.98 -4.19 13.53
CA ALA A 69 -9.82 -4.31 12.36
C ALA A 69 -10.37 -2.93 11.92
N THR A 70 -10.59 -2.77 10.63
CA THR A 70 -11.31 -1.65 10.02
C THR A 70 -12.42 -2.19 9.10
N PRO A 71 -13.31 -1.35 8.56
CA PRO A 71 -14.30 -1.79 7.58
C PRO A 71 -13.72 -2.62 6.41
N HIS A 72 -12.64 -2.17 5.77
CA HIS A 72 -12.02 -2.91 4.66
C HIS A 72 -10.98 -3.95 5.09
N ILE A 73 -10.46 -3.85 6.32
CA ILE A 73 -9.43 -4.74 6.88
C ILE A 73 -10.00 -5.47 8.10
N LYS A 74 -10.77 -6.54 7.87
CA LYS A 74 -11.21 -7.46 8.92
C LYS A 74 -10.03 -8.30 9.42
N THR A 75 -10.11 -8.78 10.66
CA THR A 75 -9.04 -9.61 11.28
C THR A 75 -9.57 -10.93 11.83
N ASP A 76 -10.86 -11.18 11.67
CA ASP A 76 -11.63 -12.32 12.14
C ASP A 76 -12.28 -13.05 10.95
N GLY A 77 -13.18 -13.98 11.24
CA GLY A 77 -13.92 -14.77 10.24
C GLY A 77 -13.00 -15.39 9.19
N ILE A 78 -13.37 -15.23 7.92
CA ILE A 78 -12.62 -15.80 6.79
C ILE A 78 -11.18 -15.30 6.71
N VAL A 79 -10.90 -14.05 7.13
CA VAL A 79 -9.53 -13.54 7.13
C VAL A 79 -8.67 -14.33 8.12
N LYS A 80 -9.20 -14.58 9.32
CA LYS A 80 -8.49 -15.37 10.33
C LYS A 80 -8.33 -16.82 9.91
N GLU A 81 -9.34 -17.42 9.29
CA GLU A 81 -9.27 -18.78 8.76
C GLU A 81 -8.16 -18.94 7.70
N PHE A 82 -8.06 -17.99 6.76
CA PHE A 82 -6.98 -17.98 5.77
C PHE A 82 -5.62 -17.77 6.44
N ALA A 83 -5.52 -16.82 7.38
CA ALA A 83 -4.27 -16.59 8.12
C ALA A 83 -3.82 -17.87 8.84
N ASP A 84 -4.69 -18.53 9.59
CA ASP A 84 -4.37 -19.75 10.33
C ASP A 84 -3.97 -20.89 9.39
N LYS A 85 -4.67 -21.03 8.26
CA LYS A 85 -4.33 -22.04 7.24
C LYS A 85 -2.96 -21.80 6.61
N ILE A 86 -2.63 -20.55 6.29
CA ILE A 86 -1.34 -20.18 5.67
C ILE A 86 -0.20 -20.39 6.66
N LEU A 87 -0.40 -20.04 7.93
CA LEU A 87 0.66 -19.95 8.93
C LEU A 87 0.89 -21.27 9.69
N GLY A 88 -0.13 -22.11 9.82
CA GLY A 88 -0.05 -23.36 10.57
C GLY A 88 0.45 -23.12 12.00
N LYS A 89 1.63 -23.66 12.33
CA LYS A 89 2.25 -23.55 13.67
C LYS A 89 3.39 -22.54 13.75
N GLU A 90 3.64 -21.77 12.69
CA GLU A 90 4.70 -20.76 12.72
C GLU A 90 4.39 -19.68 13.78
N THR A 91 5.39 -19.29 14.55
CA THR A 91 5.26 -18.32 15.65
C THR A 91 6.11 -17.08 15.42
N ASN A 92 7.19 -17.16 14.65
CA ASN A 92 8.05 -16.04 14.34
C ASN A 92 7.34 -15.05 13.40
N PRO A 93 7.17 -13.78 13.79
CA PRO A 93 6.40 -12.81 13.02
C PRO A 93 7.04 -12.47 11.66
N LEU A 94 8.37 -12.50 11.52
CA LEU A 94 9.04 -12.30 10.23
C LEU A 94 8.71 -13.45 9.27
N LYS A 95 8.80 -14.69 9.75
CA LYS A 95 8.45 -15.88 8.94
C LYS A 95 6.97 -15.93 8.59
N LYS A 96 6.09 -15.56 9.52
CA LYS A 96 4.65 -15.42 9.23
C LYS A 96 4.38 -14.43 8.11
N ALA A 97 4.98 -13.24 8.18
CA ALA A 97 4.85 -12.23 7.13
C ALA A 97 5.38 -12.73 5.78
N GLU A 98 6.50 -13.46 5.77
CA GLU A 98 7.06 -14.08 4.57
C GLU A 98 6.12 -15.13 3.97
N LEU A 99 5.53 -16.01 4.79
CA LEU A 99 4.54 -17.00 4.36
C LEU A 99 3.30 -16.35 3.74
N ILE A 100 2.81 -15.25 4.33
CA ILE A 100 1.70 -14.47 3.78
C ILE A 100 2.09 -13.87 2.42
N HIS A 101 3.26 -13.25 2.31
CA HIS A 101 3.77 -12.70 1.05
C HIS A 101 3.86 -13.79 -0.03
N HIS A 102 4.47 -14.93 0.28
CA HIS A 102 4.57 -16.06 -0.65
C HIS A 102 3.21 -16.62 -1.06
N TRP A 103 2.26 -16.72 -0.13
CA TRP A 103 0.91 -17.13 -0.46
C TRP A 103 0.25 -16.16 -1.44
N ILE A 104 0.39 -14.85 -1.23
CA ILE A 104 -0.15 -13.83 -2.14
C ILE A 104 0.51 -13.95 -3.52
N VAL A 105 1.84 -14.01 -3.59
CA VAL A 105 2.58 -14.12 -4.85
C VAL A 105 2.15 -15.35 -5.66
N LYS A 106 1.87 -16.46 -4.98
CA LYS A 106 1.45 -17.72 -5.59
C LYS A 106 0.00 -17.71 -6.05
N ASN A 107 -0.91 -17.07 -5.31
CA ASN A 107 -2.35 -17.27 -5.49
C ASN A 107 -3.09 -16.05 -6.06
N MET A 108 -2.53 -14.85 -5.96
CA MET A 108 -3.18 -13.63 -6.44
C MET A 108 -2.64 -13.16 -7.79
N GLU A 109 -3.52 -12.58 -8.61
CA GLU A 109 -3.19 -12.02 -9.92
C GLU A 109 -3.55 -10.54 -10.04
N ARG A 110 -2.85 -9.83 -10.94
CA ARG A 110 -3.21 -8.45 -11.29
C ARG A 110 -4.44 -8.44 -12.20
N ASP A 111 -5.40 -7.56 -11.89
CA ASP A 111 -6.53 -7.25 -12.75
C ASP A 111 -6.54 -5.76 -13.10
N ASN A 112 -6.32 -5.42 -14.37
CA ASN A 112 -6.30 -4.03 -14.82
C ASN A 112 -7.70 -3.45 -15.08
N SER A 113 -8.76 -4.27 -15.10
CA SER A 113 -10.15 -3.82 -15.28
C SER A 113 -10.73 -3.15 -14.02
N VAL A 114 -10.15 -3.42 -12.85
CA VAL A 114 -10.52 -2.78 -11.59
C VAL A 114 -10.26 -1.27 -11.67
N LEU A 115 -11.23 -0.45 -11.24
CA LEU A 115 -11.09 1.01 -11.24
C LEU A 115 -10.07 1.48 -10.19
N GLY A 116 -9.30 2.51 -10.54
CA GLY A 116 -8.27 3.07 -9.65
C GLY A 116 -7.23 2.04 -9.21
N CYS A 117 -6.99 1.97 -7.89
CA CYS A 117 -6.10 1.00 -7.25
C CYS A 117 -6.82 -0.20 -6.62
N GLY A 118 -8.15 -0.29 -6.76
CA GLY A 118 -8.99 -1.23 -6.00
C GLY A 118 -9.58 -0.63 -4.73
N ASP A 119 -10.60 -1.29 -4.16
CA ASP A 119 -11.19 -0.90 -2.88
C ASP A 119 -10.51 -1.59 -1.69
N GLY A 120 -9.81 -2.71 -1.89
CA GLY A 120 -9.17 -3.43 -0.81
C GLY A 120 -10.13 -4.01 0.21
N ASP A 121 -11.36 -4.38 -0.20
CA ASP A 121 -12.28 -5.15 0.63
C ASP A 121 -11.82 -6.61 0.73
N VAL A 122 -11.05 -6.90 1.79
CA VAL A 122 -10.40 -8.21 1.94
C VAL A 122 -11.40 -9.33 2.23
N GLU A 123 -12.42 -9.06 3.04
CA GLU A 123 -13.44 -10.05 3.35
C GLU A 123 -14.15 -10.52 2.07
N LYS A 124 -14.50 -9.58 1.19
CA LYS A 124 -15.08 -9.89 -0.12
C LYS A 124 -14.11 -10.67 -1.02
N ILE A 125 -12.85 -10.26 -1.12
CA ILE A 125 -11.83 -10.94 -1.95
C ILE A 125 -11.70 -12.41 -1.53
N LEU A 126 -11.56 -12.67 -0.22
CA LEU A 126 -11.38 -14.03 0.29
C LEU A 126 -12.67 -14.85 0.21
N THR A 127 -13.84 -14.24 0.46
CA THR A 127 -15.14 -14.93 0.41
C THR A 127 -15.53 -15.35 -1.00
N THR A 128 -15.31 -14.47 -1.98
CA THR A 128 -15.64 -14.78 -3.38
C THR A 128 -14.63 -15.72 -4.03
N GLY A 129 -13.42 -15.83 -3.47
CA GLY A 129 -12.31 -16.56 -4.07
C GLY A 129 -11.77 -15.91 -5.35
N VAL A 130 -12.23 -14.70 -5.70
CA VAL A 130 -11.69 -13.91 -6.81
C VAL A 130 -10.40 -13.25 -6.32
N LEU A 131 -9.33 -14.02 -6.30
CA LEU A 131 -8.00 -13.62 -5.85
C LEU A 131 -7.29 -12.74 -6.89
N LYS A 132 -7.95 -11.67 -7.35
CA LYS A 132 -7.42 -10.76 -8.35
C LYS A 132 -7.73 -9.32 -7.99
N GLY A 133 -6.86 -8.40 -8.37
CA GLY A 133 -7.10 -6.99 -8.16
C GLY A 133 -5.90 -6.11 -8.50
N LYS A 134 -5.90 -4.89 -7.98
CA LYS A 134 -4.80 -3.94 -8.11
C LYS A 134 -4.02 -3.80 -6.80
N CYS A 135 -3.23 -2.73 -6.69
CA CYS A 135 -2.26 -2.61 -5.60
C CYS A 135 -2.92 -2.42 -4.23
N THR A 136 -4.06 -1.73 -4.14
CA THR A 136 -4.81 -1.65 -2.89
C THR A 136 -5.41 -3.00 -2.53
N ASP A 137 -6.00 -3.73 -3.49
CA ASP A 137 -6.58 -5.06 -3.23
C ASP A 137 -5.53 -6.05 -2.70
N ILE A 138 -4.43 -6.20 -3.43
CA ILE A 138 -3.41 -7.22 -3.13
C ILE A 138 -2.65 -6.88 -1.83
N ASN A 139 -2.26 -5.62 -1.64
CA ASN A 139 -1.53 -5.24 -0.41
C ASN A 139 -2.47 -5.12 0.80
N SER A 140 -3.78 -4.89 0.62
CA SER A 140 -4.76 -5.00 1.72
C SER A 140 -4.90 -6.45 2.21
N VAL A 141 -4.88 -7.45 1.31
CA VAL A 141 -4.87 -8.87 1.71
C VAL A 141 -3.65 -9.18 2.57
N PHE A 142 -2.46 -8.67 2.21
CA PHE A 142 -1.27 -8.81 3.06
C PHE A 142 -1.51 -8.22 4.46
N VAL A 143 -2.00 -6.98 4.52
CA VAL A 143 -2.23 -6.27 5.78
C VAL A 143 -3.25 -7.00 6.66
N ALA A 144 -4.39 -7.40 6.11
CA ALA A 144 -5.44 -8.10 6.86
C ALA A 144 -4.97 -9.45 7.41
N LEU A 145 -4.29 -10.26 6.60
CA LEU A 145 -3.74 -11.54 7.04
C LEU A 145 -2.65 -11.36 8.10
N ALA A 146 -1.79 -10.34 7.96
CA ALA A 146 -0.78 -10.02 8.97
C ALA A 146 -1.42 -9.58 10.30
N ARG A 147 -2.44 -8.70 10.25
CA ARG A 147 -3.17 -8.26 11.45
C ARG A 147 -3.91 -9.41 12.13
N ALA A 148 -4.58 -10.27 11.36
CA ALA A 148 -5.22 -11.49 11.87
C ALA A 148 -4.22 -12.47 12.52
N ALA A 149 -2.95 -12.40 12.11
CA ALA A 149 -1.85 -13.17 12.69
C ALA A 149 -1.17 -12.51 13.91
N GLY A 150 -1.67 -11.35 14.36
CA GLY A 150 -1.12 -10.58 15.48
C GLY A 150 0.11 -9.72 15.12
N ILE A 151 0.30 -9.41 13.83
CA ILE A 151 1.42 -8.60 13.34
C ILE A 151 0.85 -7.23 12.92
N PRO A 152 1.31 -6.11 13.54
CA PRO A 152 0.85 -4.80 13.12
C PRO A 152 1.27 -4.55 11.66
N ALA A 153 0.32 -4.13 10.82
CA ALA A 153 0.58 -3.93 9.39
C ALA A 153 -0.26 -2.78 8.85
N ARG A 154 0.24 -2.07 7.84
CA ARG A 154 -0.48 -0.96 7.21
C ARG A 154 -0.13 -0.79 5.74
N GLU A 155 -1.11 -0.30 4.99
CA GLU A 155 -0.91 0.21 3.65
C GLU A 155 -0.30 1.62 3.69
N ILE A 156 0.43 1.97 2.64
CA ILE A 156 0.89 3.33 2.39
C ILE A 156 0.48 3.72 0.98
N PHE A 157 -0.28 4.81 0.91
CA PHE A 157 -0.78 5.39 -0.33
C PHE A 157 0.15 6.48 -0.82
N GLY A 158 0.53 6.40 -2.09
CA GLY A 158 1.56 7.26 -2.65
C GLY A 158 1.55 7.31 -4.16
N ILE A 159 2.62 7.88 -4.70
CA ILE A 159 2.81 8.04 -6.14
C ILE A 159 4.26 7.74 -6.51
N ARG A 160 4.47 7.08 -7.65
CA ARG A 160 5.79 6.86 -8.24
C ARG A 160 6.31 8.18 -8.80
N LEU A 161 7.58 8.46 -8.52
CA LEU A 161 8.23 9.73 -8.85
C LEU A 161 9.41 9.56 -9.82
N GLY A 162 9.83 8.34 -10.14
CA GLY A 162 11.02 8.11 -10.96
C GLY A 162 11.10 6.70 -11.53
N ALA A 163 12.17 6.48 -12.31
CA ALA A 163 12.52 5.17 -12.82
C ALA A 163 12.85 4.18 -11.70
N ALA A 164 12.57 2.90 -11.93
CA ALA A 164 13.10 1.81 -11.11
C ALA A 164 14.47 1.40 -11.65
N GLU A 165 15.53 1.73 -10.93
CA GLU A 165 16.91 1.35 -11.26
C GLU A 165 17.15 -0.14 -10.99
N LYS A 166 16.67 -0.65 -9.85
CA LYS A 166 16.89 -2.03 -9.42
C LYS A 166 15.92 -2.99 -10.06
N MET A 167 14.63 -2.63 -10.04
CA MET A 167 13.56 -3.50 -10.56
C MET A 167 13.31 -3.33 -12.06
N GLY A 168 13.75 -2.21 -12.67
CA GLY A 168 13.50 -1.92 -14.09
C GLY A 168 14.07 -2.95 -15.07
N LYS A 169 15.12 -3.69 -14.67
CA LYS A 169 15.67 -4.80 -15.48
C LYS A 169 14.69 -5.97 -15.65
N TYR A 170 13.70 -6.11 -14.77
CA TYR A 170 12.71 -7.19 -14.82
C TYR A 170 11.46 -6.82 -15.62
N SER A 171 11.15 -5.53 -15.72
CA SER A 171 10.03 -5.01 -16.52
C SER A 171 10.16 -3.51 -16.74
N LYS A 172 9.93 -3.07 -17.98
CA LYS A 172 9.87 -1.64 -18.33
C LYS A 172 8.51 -1.00 -18.00
N GLY A 173 7.45 -1.81 -17.81
CA GLY A 173 6.07 -1.33 -17.65
C GLY A 173 5.45 -1.60 -16.26
N ALA A 174 6.02 -2.51 -15.48
CA ALA A 174 5.47 -2.85 -14.17
C ALA A 174 5.86 -1.86 -13.08
N PHE A 175 7.06 -1.29 -13.16
CA PHE A 175 7.63 -0.45 -12.09
C PHE A 175 7.61 1.04 -12.44
N GLY A 176 8.28 1.86 -11.62
CA GLY A 176 8.45 3.28 -11.92
C GLY A 176 9.27 3.48 -13.20
N SER A 177 8.96 4.52 -13.95
CA SER A 177 9.63 4.88 -15.20
C SER A 177 9.86 6.38 -15.29
N ALA A 178 10.84 6.76 -16.10
CA ALA A 178 11.13 8.15 -16.45
C ALA A 178 11.51 8.22 -17.93
N ASN A 179 11.36 9.40 -18.53
CA ASN A 179 11.89 9.67 -19.86
C ASN A 179 13.43 9.80 -19.83
N GLU A 180 14.04 10.04 -20.99
CA GLU A 180 15.49 10.18 -21.15
C GLU A 180 16.09 11.34 -20.32
N GLN A 181 15.27 12.32 -19.95
CA GLN A 181 15.65 13.46 -19.11
C GLN A 181 15.45 13.18 -17.61
N GLY A 182 15.08 11.95 -17.22
CA GLY A 182 14.82 11.58 -15.83
C GLY A 182 13.49 12.08 -15.27
N ILE A 183 12.55 12.52 -16.14
CA ILE A 183 11.24 13.03 -15.74
C ILE A 183 10.20 11.91 -15.82
N ALA A 184 9.56 11.58 -14.69
CA ALA A 184 8.47 10.62 -14.61
C ALA A 184 7.12 11.23 -15.04
N ASN A 185 6.34 10.49 -15.82
CA ASN A 185 4.92 10.78 -16.00
C ASN A 185 4.13 10.19 -14.83
N VAL A 186 3.66 11.04 -13.93
CA VAL A 186 3.04 10.63 -12.68
C VAL A 186 1.51 10.53 -12.75
N SER A 187 0.86 10.92 -13.86
CA SER A 187 -0.61 11.03 -13.95
C SER A 187 -1.35 9.71 -13.68
N GLY A 188 -0.70 8.56 -13.87
CA GLY A 188 -1.20 7.23 -13.48
C GLY A 188 -0.25 6.49 -12.54
N GLY A 189 0.61 7.23 -11.82
CA GLY A 189 1.67 6.71 -10.98
C GLY A 189 1.23 6.31 -9.58
N GLN A 190 -0.07 6.41 -9.26
CA GLN A 190 -0.60 6.05 -7.94
C GLN A 190 -0.25 4.61 -7.60
N HIS A 191 0.20 4.41 -6.37
CA HIS A 191 0.57 3.11 -5.90
C HIS A 191 0.29 2.97 -4.41
N CYS A 192 -0.02 1.74 -4.03
CA CYS A 192 -0.22 1.34 -2.66
C CYS A 192 0.82 0.27 -2.35
N ARG A 193 1.68 0.51 -1.34
CA ARG A 193 2.58 -0.51 -0.79
C ARG A 193 2.13 -0.90 0.61
N ALA A 194 2.70 -1.94 1.21
CA ALA A 194 2.41 -2.31 2.59
C ALA A 194 3.69 -2.43 3.43
N GLU A 195 3.57 -2.27 4.73
CA GLU A 195 4.64 -2.59 5.67
C GLU A 195 4.07 -3.27 6.91
N PHE A 196 4.90 -4.07 7.57
CA PHE A 196 4.57 -4.75 8.81
C PHE A 196 5.59 -4.41 9.89
N TYR A 197 5.17 -4.45 11.15
CA TYR A 197 6.00 -4.07 12.27
C TYR A 197 6.57 -5.30 12.97
N LEU A 198 7.89 -5.29 13.19
CA LEU A 198 8.59 -6.29 13.98
C LEU A 198 9.07 -5.68 15.29
N ALA A 199 8.67 -6.26 16.42
CA ALA A 199 9.09 -5.79 17.74
C ALA A 199 10.61 -5.87 17.88
N GLY A 200 11.23 -4.78 18.35
CA GLY A 200 12.70 -4.66 18.43
C GLY A 200 13.39 -4.28 17.12
N PHE A 201 12.66 -4.16 16.01
CA PHE A 201 13.22 -3.73 14.71
C PHE A 201 12.51 -2.49 14.16
N GLY A 202 11.18 -2.53 14.01
CA GLY A 202 10.38 -1.46 13.42
C GLY A 202 9.63 -1.90 12.16
N TRP A 203 9.29 -0.91 11.30
CA TRP A 203 8.51 -1.13 10.07
C TRP A 203 9.36 -1.73 8.95
N VAL A 204 8.97 -2.92 8.48
CA VAL A 204 9.58 -3.68 7.40
C VAL A 204 8.74 -3.51 6.12
N PRO A 205 9.34 -3.08 5.00
CA PRO A 205 8.65 -2.93 3.73
C PRO A 205 8.15 -4.25 3.13
N VAL A 206 7.04 -4.22 2.39
CA VAL A 206 6.62 -5.30 1.50
C VAL A 206 5.82 -4.76 0.29
N ASP A 207 5.87 -5.43 -0.86
CA ASP A 207 4.99 -5.11 -1.99
C ASP A 207 4.68 -6.34 -2.84
N SER A 208 3.64 -7.07 -2.45
CA SER A 208 3.19 -8.25 -3.20
C SER A 208 2.49 -7.87 -4.51
N ALA A 209 1.90 -6.67 -4.57
CA ALA A 209 1.17 -6.21 -5.75
C ALA A 209 2.07 -5.96 -6.97
N ASP A 210 3.28 -5.45 -6.75
CA ASP A 210 4.25 -5.22 -7.83
C ASP A 210 4.77 -6.52 -8.44
N VAL A 211 4.81 -7.61 -7.65
CA VAL A 211 5.09 -8.95 -8.18
C VAL A 211 3.99 -9.37 -9.17
N ALA A 212 2.72 -9.29 -8.76
CA ALA A 212 1.59 -9.65 -9.61
C ALA A 212 1.48 -8.75 -10.86
N LYS A 213 1.76 -7.45 -10.71
CA LYS A 213 1.81 -6.51 -11.84
C LYS A 213 2.91 -6.87 -12.83
N MET A 214 4.10 -7.21 -12.35
CA MET A 214 5.22 -7.64 -13.19
C MET A 214 4.88 -8.92 -13.95
N ARG A 215 4.35 -9.93 -13.24
CA ARG A 215 3.90 -11.19 -13.84
C ARG A 215 2.91 -10.97 -14.99
N LEU A 216 1.91 -10.11 -14.80
CA LEU A 216 0.96 -9.77 -15.84
C LEU A 216 1.61 -9.03 -17.01
N ALA A 217 2.42 -8.01 -16.74
CA ALA A 217 3.06 -7.18 -17.77
C ALA A 217 4.01 -7.99 -18.66
N GLU A 218 4.78 -8.90 -18.06
CA GLU A 218 5.80 -9.69 -18.74
C GLU A 218 5.33 -11.10 -19.11
N LYS A 219 4.06 -11.44 -18.83
CA LYS A 219 3.46 -12.76 -19.06
C LYS A 219 4.24 -13.92 -18.41
N LYS A 220 4.71 -13.70 -17.17
CA LYS A 220 5.53 -14.64 -16.41
C LYS A 220 4.71 -15.46 -15.43
N SER A 221 5.05 -16.74 -15.29
CA SER A 221 4.45 -17.61 -14.26
C SER A 221 4.98 -17.26 -12.87
N VAL A 222 4.41 -17.90 -11.84
CA VAL A 222 4.91 -17.80 -10.46
C VAL A 222 6.34 -18.33 -10.40
N GLU A 223 6.62 -19.45 -11.05
CA GLU A 223 7.88 -20.21 -10.98
C GLU A 223 9.02 -19.57 -11.79
N ASP A 224 8.72 -18.56 -12.62
CA ASP A 224 9.74 -17.86 -13.40
C ASP A 224 10.82 -17.25 -12.49
N LYS A 225 12.09 -17.38 -12.90
CA LYS A 225 13.25 -16.94 -12.12
C LYS A 225 13.20 -15.43 -11.79
N ASP A 226 12.68 -14.61 -12.70
CA ASP A 226 12.58 -13.18 -12.49
C ASP A 226 11.41 -12.85 -11.56
N THR A 227 10.30 -13.60 -11.66
CA THR A 227 9.20 -13.53 -10.68
C THR A 227 9.70 -13.84 -9.28
N GLN A 228 10.45 -14.92 -9.10
CA GLN A 228 11.02 -15.31 -7.80
C GLN A 228 12.03 -14.27 -7.29
N ALA A 229 12.87 -13.71 -8.18
CA ALA A 229 13.81 -12.66 -7.81
C ALA A 229 13.11 -11.36 -7.35
N VAL A 230 12.06 -10.94 -8.06
CA VAL A 230 11.25 -9.77 -7.71
C VAL A 230 10.48 -10.00 -6.41
N ALA A 231 9.85 -11.16 -6.23
CA ALA A 231 9.17 -11.51 -4.98
C ALA A 231 10.14 -11.46 -3.79
N LYS A 232 11.31 -12.09 -3.92
CA LYS A 232 12.34 -12.07 -2.89
C LYS A 232 12.80 -10.66 -2.54
N TYR A 233 12.98 -9.79 -3.54
CA TYR A 233 13.39 -8.41 -3.29
C TYR A 233 12.25 -7.61 -2.64
N LEU A 234 11.01 -7.74 -3.11
CA LEU A 234 9.89 -6.95 -2.60
C LEU A 234 9.37 -7.42 -1.24
N PHE A 235 9.93 -8.49 -0.67
CA PHE A 235 9.80 -8.79 0.76
C PHE A 235 10.96 -8.14 1.54
N GLY A 236 10.64 -7.14 2.35
CA GLY A 236 11.60 -6.45 3.20
C GLY A 236 12.36 -5.31 2.51
N ASN A 237 12.05 -4.95 1.27
CA ASN A 237 12.72 -3.84 0.58
C ASN A 237 11.77 -2.97 -0.25
N TRP A 238 12.02 -1.67 -0.24
CA TRP A 238 11.46 -0.68 -1.15
C TRP A 238 12.58 0.10 -1.81
N GLU A 239 12.58 0.05 -3.14
CA GLU A 239 13.23 1.06 -3.96
C GLU A 239 12.46 2.38 -3.84
N ALA A 240 13.17 3.48 -3.65
CA ALA A 240 12.63 4.79 -3.29
C ALA A 240 12.36 5.69 -4.50
N ASN A 241 11.91 5.09 -5.60
CA ASN A 241 11.40 5.79 -6.77
C ASN A 241 9.92 6.23 -6.61
N TRP A 242 9.48 6.44 -5.38
CA TRP A 242 8.10 6.78 -5.02
C TRP A 242 8.07 7.54 -3.70
N VAL A 243 6.96 8.23 -3.44
CA VAL A 243 6.67 8.88 -2.16
C VAL A 243 5.35 8.34 -1.60
N GLY A 244 5.36 7.96 -0.33
CA GLY A 244 4.14 7.70 0.43
C GLY A 244 3.62 8.98 1.08
N PHE A 245 2.34 9.27 0.92
CA PHE A 245 1.72 10.45 1.51
C PHE A 245 1.09 10.16 2.87
N ASN A 246 0.38 9.04 3.00
CA ASN A 246 -0.32 8.65 4.22
C ASN A 246 -0.63 7.15 4.23
N HIS A 247 -1.11 6.68 5.39
CA HIS A 247 -1.55 5.30 5.62
C HIS A 247 -3.03 5.25 6.05
N ALA A 248 -3.79 6.31 5.76
CA ALA A 248 -5.14 6.49 6.30
C ALA A 248 -6.17 5.65 5.54
N ARG A 249 -6.97 4.90 6.30
CA ARG A 249 -8.05 4.03 5.80
C ARG A 249 -9.36 4.25 6.52
N ASP A 250 -10.48 4.26 5.79
CA ASP A 250 -11.81 4.32 6.40
C ASP A 250 -11.94 5.52 7.35
N PHE A 251 -11.66 6.72 6.85
CA PHE A 251 -11.50 7.91 7.68
C PHE A 251 -12.19 9.13 7.09
N ASP A 252 -12.48 10.09 7.96
CA ASP A 252 -13.06 11.37 7.58
C ASP A 252 -11.95 12.39 7.27
N LEU A 253 -12.12 13.12 6.16
CA LEU A 253 -11.33 14.31 5.90
C LEU A 253 -11.85 15.48 6.74
N TYR A 254 -11.01 16.49 6.95
CA TYR A 254 -11.43 17.77 7.49
C TYR A 254 -11.12 18.90 6.50
N PRO A 255 -12.06 19.80 6.20
CA PRO A 255 -13.49 19.77 6.57
C PRO A 255 -14.20 18.51 6.09
N GLN A 256 -15.33 18.19 6.72
CA GLN A 256 -16.11 16.99 6.41
C GLN A 256 -16.53 17.00 4.93
N PRO A 257 -16.17 15.97 4.14
CA PRO A 257 -16.62 15.83 2.76
C PRO A 257 -18.04 15.23 2.69
N GLU A 258 -18.70 15.39 1.56
CA GLU A 258 -19.94 14.71 1.19
C GLU A 258 -19.75 13.18 1.17
N LEU A 259 -18.65 12.69 0.60
CA LEU A 259 -18.27 11.28 0.65
C LEU A 259 -17.51 10.98 1.95
N ALA A 260 -18.21 10.44 2.95
CA ALA A 260 -17.61 10.08 4.24
C ALA A 260 -18.18 8.76 4.81
N PRO A 261 -17.34 7.90 5.44
CA PRO A 261 -15.88 7.99 5.46
C PRO A 261 -15.28 7.68 4.09
N ILE A 262 -14.10 8.23 3.78
CA ILE A 262 -13.36 7.81 2.58
C ILE A 262 -12.53 6.56 2.88
N ASN A 263 -12.52 5.62 1.95
CA ASN A 263 -11.75 4.39 2.07
C ASN A 263 -10.23 4.67 2.14
N ASN A 264 -9.70 5.51 1.26
CA ASN A 264 -8.30 5.91 1.24
C ASN A 264 -8.13 7.28 0.57
N PHE A 265 -6.99 7.92 0.81
CA PHE A 265 -6.62 9.22 0.24
C PHE A 265 -5.30 9.15 -0.53
N GLY A 266 -5.24 8.26 -1.53
CA GLY A 266 -4.14 8.20 -2.51
C GLY A 266 -4.37 9.06 -3.76
N TYR A 267 -5.59 9.58 -3.91
CA TYR A 267 -6.00 10.41 -5.04
C TYR A 267 -6.60 11.71 -4.54
N PRO A 268 -6.48 12.81 -5.32
CA PRO A 268 -7.23 14.03 -5.03
C PRO A 268 -8.73 13.75 -4.95
N TYR A 269 -9.41 14.53 -4.13
CA TYR A 269 -10.86 14.52 -3.98
C TYR A 269 -11.38 15.93 -4.25
N ALA A 270 -12.43 16.06 -5.05
CA ALA A 270 -13.03 17.34 -5.37
C ALA A 270 -14.55 17.27 -5.31
N GLU A 271 -15.14 18.36 -4.82
CA GLU A 271 -16.58 18.54 -4.77
C GLU A 271 -16.98 19.76 -5.60
N SER A 272 -18.13 19.64 -6.24
CA SER A 272 -18.83 20.74 -6.88
C SER A 272 -20.29 20.69 -6.45
N ARG A 273 -21.01 21.82 -6.59
CA ARG A 273 -22.42 21.97 -6.15
C ARG A 273 -23.38 20.86 -6.63
N TRP A 274 -23.00 20.11 -7.66
CA TRP A 274 -23.83 19.08 -8.28
C TRP A 274 -23.20 17.67 -8.24
N ARG A 275 -21.96 17.54 -7.76
CA ARG A 275 -21.22 16.28 -7.85
C ARG A 275 -19.97 16.25 -6.97
N SER A 276 -19.82 15.16 -6.24
CA SER A 276 -18.55 14.70 -5.69
C SER A 276 -17.77 13.82 -6.67
N VAL A 277 -16.48 14.09 -6.86
CA VAL A 277 -15.58 13.37 -7.76
C VAL A 277 -14.30 12.98 -7.01
N LYS A 278 -14.09 11.67 -6.87
CA LYS A 278 -12.78 11.10 -6.56
C LYS A 278 -12.08 10.81 -7.88
N PHE A 279 -10.87 11.34 -8.07
CA PHE A 279 -10.05 10.99 -9.23
C PHE A 279 -9.58 9.54 -9.03
N LEU A 280 -9.71 8.66 -10.03
CA LEU A 280 -9.35 7.24 -9.98
C LEU A 280 -8.43 6.89 -11.15
#